data_AF-A2FZ77-F1
#
_entry.id   AF-A2FZ77-F1
#
_cell.length_a   1.000
_cell.length_b   1.000
_cell.length_c   1.000
_cell.angle_alpha   90.00
_cell.angle_beta   90.00
_cell.angle_gamma   90.00
#
_symmetry.space_group_name_H-M   'P 1'
#
loop_
_entity.id
_entity.type
_entity.pdbx_description
1 polymer ?
#
loop_
_entity_poly.entity_id
_entity_poly.type
_entity_poly.pdbx_seq_one_letter_code
_entity_poly.pdbx_strand_id
1 'polypeptide(L)'
;MRRNPRARLYSDSSILHMQNMRSVRGSLPLAFPQENSVLFQDLGYYAAMYEFAQGSFPKTLWESGTMTTCQPNEFKLFIVNTPIASAFSDFSTNVSTFISSFKGMHFFAIYFQIFDIDARGFTRPLMFVIAHTNSDLISKVYMGEKERILKMIKNMQSPTIKSFPEDLKKYYASIMLAVKKLEPGDITLSQKVNELKRILEIFKISEVNEELAEGKASIILCFH
;
A
#
# COMPACT_ATOMS: atom_id res chain seq x y z
N MET A 1 56.04 12.85 -36.99
CA MET A 1 54.84 12.09 -37.41
C MET A 1 53.78 12.18 -36.32
N ARG A 2 52.58 12.61 -36.68
CA ARG A 2 51.39 12.78 -35.81
C ARG A 2 50.64 11.45 -35.69
N ARG A 3 50.13 11.09 -34.49
CA ARG A 3 48.70 10.85 -34.17
C ARG A 3 48.49 10.15 -32.80
N ASN A 4 47.87 10.90 -31.89
CA ASN A 4 46.79 10.61 -30.94
C ASN A 4 46.45 9.15 -30.52
N PRO A 5 46.30 8.88 -29.20
CA PRO A 5 45.57 7.73 -28.69
C PRO A 5 44.05 8.03 -28.60
N ARG A 6 43.23 7.16 -29.19
CA ARG A 6 41.77 7.18 -29.04
C ARG A 6 41.38 6.62 -27.66
N ALA A 7 40.78 7.47 -26.85
CA ALA A 7 39.96 7.08 -25.71
C ALA A 7 38.78 6.23 -26.20
N ARG A 8 38.56 5.06 -25.57
CA ARG A 8 37.30 4.32 -25.69
C ARG A 8 36.33 4.90 -24.67
N LEU A 9 35.35 5.64 -25.18
CA LEU A 9 34.11 5.96 -24.49
C LEU A 9 33.36 4.63 -24.29
N TYR A 10 33.15 4.21 -23.04
CA TYR A 10 32.10 3.25 -22.73
C TYR A 10 30.78 3.99 -22.89
N SER A 11 29.99 3.53 -23.85
CA SER A 11 28.67 4.06 -24.18
C SER A 11 27.68 3.71 -23.08
N ASP A 12 27.14 4.76 -22.45
CA ASP A 12 25.85 4.80 -21.78
C ASP A 12 24.80 4.01 -22.57
N SER A 13 24.44 2.83 -22.07
CA SER A 13 23.36 2.01 -22.62
C SER A 13 22.81 1.04 -21.57
N SER A 14 22.55 1.55 -20.37
CA SER A 14 21.83 0.80 -19.32
C SER A 14 20.78 1.64 -18.57
N ILE A 15 20.66 2.93 -18.88
CA ILE A 15 19.68 3.85 -18.28
C ILE A 15 18.56 4.10 -19.29
N LEU A 16 17.73 3.09 -19.58
CA LEU A 16 16.42 3.26 -20.24
C LEU A 16 15.80 1.87 -20.49
N HIS A 17 15.41 1.14 -19.44
CA HIS A 17 14.44 0.04 -19.58
C HIS A 17 13.83 -0.43 -18.24
N MET A 18 13.23 0.47 -17.47
CA MET A 18 12.17 0.10 -16.48
C MET A 18 11.16 1.23 -16.29
N GLN A 19 10.59 1.70 -17.40
CA GLN A 19 9.27 2.33 -17.38
C GLN A 19 8.26 1.22 -17.66
N ASN A 20 7.58 0.74 -16.62
CA ASN A 20 6.20 0.21 -16.67
C ASN A 20 5.83 -0.39 -15.31
N MET A 21 5.48 0.46 -14.35
CA MET A 21 4.41 0.07 -13.43
C MET A 21 3.13 0.14 -14.26
N ARG A 22 2.75 -0.99 -14.88
CA ARG A 22 1.46 -1.11 -15.55
C ARG A 22 0.39 -0.86 -14.50
N SER A 23 -0.24 0.30 -14.62
CA SER A 23 -1.54 0.60 -14.03
C SER A 23 -2.51 -0.47 -14.51
N VAL A 24 -2.72 -1.47 -13.66
CA VAL A 24 -3.91 -2.31 -13.72
C VAL A 24 -4.98 -1.48 -13.05
N ARG A 25 -6.04 -1.14 -13.79
CA ARG A 25 -7.18 -0.31 -13.34
C ARG A 25 -7.47 -0.54 -11.85
N GLY A 26 -7.23 0.47 -11.01
CA GLY A 26 -7.43 0.43 -9.56
C GLY A 26 -6.15 0.29 -8.70
N SER A 27 -4.95 0.21 -9.28
CA SER A 27 -3.70 0.26 -8.50
C SER A 27 -3.33 1.71 -8.18
N LEU A 28 -3.27 2.06 -6.89
CA LEU A 28 -2.73 3.33 -6.41
C LEU A 28 -1.35 3.59 -7.03
N PRO A 29 -1.07 4.81 -7.53
CA PRO A 29 0.25 5.19 -8.01
C PRO A 29 1.19 5.38 -6.81
N LEU A 30 1.65 4.28 -6.22
CA LEU A 30 2.71 4.27 -5.22
C LEU A 30 4.04 4.31 -5.96
N ALA A 31 4.43 5.50 -6.44
CA ALA A 31 5.77 5.71 -6.97
C ALA A 31 6.76 5.71 -5.80
N PHE A 32 7.49 4.60 -5.63
CA PHE A 32 8.59 4.54 -4.68
C PHE A 32 9.78 5.34 -5.22
N PRO A 33 10.46 6.18 -4.41
CA PRO A 33 11.59 6.97 -4.91
C PRO A 33 12.71 6.05 -5.42
N GLN A 34 13.02 6.14 -6.72
CA GLN A 34 14.05 5.29 -7.35
C GLN A 34 15.45 5.51 -6.77
N GLU A 35 15.73 6.69 -6.24
CA GLU A 35 17.03 7.07 -5.67
C GLU A 35 17.47 6.18 -4.50
N ASN A 36 16.52 5.51 -3.83
CA ASN A 36 16.84 4.62 -2.71
C ASN A 36 17.15 3.18 -3.14
N SER A 37 16.87 2.80 -4.38
CA SER A 37 17.00 1.40 -4.83
C SER A 37 18.46 0.92 -4.90
N VAL A 38 19.39 1.82 -5.21
CA VAL A 38 20.81 1.52 -5.39
C VAL A 38 21.47 1.13 -4.05
N LEU A 39 21.12 1.83 -2.97
CA LEU A 39 21.66 1.57 -1.62
C LEU A 39 21.37 0.15 -1.10
N PHE A 40 20.24 -0.44 -1.50
CA PHE A 40 19.85 -1.77 -1.03
C PHE A 40 20.54 -2.90 -1.81
N GLN A 41 20.88 -2.67 -3.08
CA GLN A 41 21.49 -3.69 -3.93
C GLN A 41 22.94 -3.97 -3.57
N ASP A 42 23.73 -2.92 -3.32
CA ASP A 42 25.18 -3.06 -3.05
C ASP A 42 25.50 -3.74 -1.71
N LEU A 43 24.59 -3.62 -0.74
CA LEU A 43 24.75 -4.17 0.61
C LEU A 43 23.96 -5.47 0.82
N GLY A 44 23.32 -6.01 -0.22
CA GLY A 44 22.62 -7.29 -0.16
C GLY A 44 21.33 -7.29 0.67
N TYR A 45 20.71 -6.12 0.89
CA TYR A 45 19.42 -6.06 1.58
C TYR A 45 18.31 -6.59 0.68
N TYR A 46 17.37 -7.30 1.30
CA TYR A 46 16.06 -7.53 0.73
C TYR A 46 15.11 -6.46 1.24
N ALA A 47 14.38 -5.81 0.35
CA ALA A 47 13.34 -4.85 0.72
C ALA A 47 12.09 -5.10 -0.12
N ALA A 48 10.92 -5.07 0.51
CA ALA A 48 9.67 -5.28 -0.20
C ALA A 48 8.50 -4.54 0.45
N MET A 49 7.47 -4.32 -0.36
CA MET A 49 6.18 -3.83 0.09
C MET A 49 5.11 -4.84 -0.29
N TYR A 50 4.35 -5.27 0.71
CA TYR A 50 3.26 -6.21 0.55
C TYR A 50 1.91 -5.55 0.84
N GLU A 51 0.90 -6.03 0.14
CA GLU A 51 -0.51 -5.79 0.43
C GLU A 51 -1.14 -7.11 0.87
N PHE A 52 -1.98 -7.06 1.90
CA PHE A 52 -2.73 -8.22 2.36
C PHE A 52 -4.22 -7.92 2.42
N ALA A 53 -5.04 -8.73 1.77
CA ALA A 53 -6.48 -8.71 1.96
C ALA A 53 -6.90 -10.01 2.65
N GLN A 54 -7.84 -9.91 3.59
CA GLN A 54 -8.33 -11.09 4.31
C GLN A 54 -8.91 -12.10 3.31
N GLY A 55 -8.46 -13.35 3.40
CA GLY A 55 -8.89 -14.43 2.50
C GLY A 55 -8.16 -14.48 1.16
N SER A 56 -7.13 -13.66 0.94
CA SER A 56 -6.27 -13.74 -0.26
C SER A 56 -4.82 -14.06 0.07
N PHE A 57 -4.09 -14.56 -0.92
CA PHE A 57 -2.62 -14.62 -0.81
C PHE A 57 -2.03 -13.20 -0.83
N PRO A 58 -0.94 -12.92 -0.09
CA PRO A 58 -0.37 -11.58 -0.06
C PRO A 58 0.25 -11.17 -1.40
N LYS A 59 -0.02 -9.94 -1.81
CA LYS A 59 0.45 -9.38 -3.07
C LYS A 59 1.74 -8.59 -2.86
N THR A 60 2.74 -8.81 -3.70
CA THR A 60 3.92 -7.93 -3.77
C THR A 60 3.58 -6.70 -4.59
N LEU A 61 3.68 -5.51 -3.98
CA LEU A 61 3.52 -4.24 -4.67
C LEU A 61 4.86 -3.71 -5.21
N TRP A 62 5.92 -3.94 -4.45
CA TRP A 62 7.28 -3.54 -4.79
C TRP A 62 8.28 -4.48 -4.10
N GLU A 63 9.42 -4.73 -4.74
CA GLU A 63 10.47 -5.60 -4.23
C GLU A 63 11.82 -5.19 -4.82
N SER A 64 12.87 -5.32 -4.02
CA SER A 64 14.26 -5.11 -4.41
C SER A 64 15.19 -6.03 -3.61
N GLY A 65 16.29 -6.43 -4.24
CA GLY A 65 17.25 -7.38 -3.68
C GLY A 65 16.79 -8.83 -3.81
N THR A 66 17.49 -9.74 -3.14
CA THR A 66 17.18 -11.18 -3.18
C THR A 66 17.24 -11.78 -1.77
N MET A 67 16.38 -12.76 -1.50
CA MET A 67 16.42 -13.54 -0.28
C MET A 67 17.22 -14.82 -0.53
N THR A 68 18.30 -15.04 0.22
CA THR A 68 19.18 -16.21 0.01
C THR A 68 18.89 -17.37 0.95
N THR A 69 18.32 -17.11 2.14
CA THR A 69 18.22 -18.11 3.22
C THR A 69 16.83 -18.68 3.45
N CYS A 70 15.77 -18.10 2.87
CA CYS A 70 14.42 -18.62 3.00
C CYS A 70 13.56 -18.42 1.76
N GLN A 71 12.51 -19.23 1.63
CA GLN A 71 11.55 -19.14 0.53
C GLN A 71 10.76 -17.82 0.62
N PRO A 72 10.75 -16.97 -0.43
CA PRO A 72 10.12 -15.65 -0.38
C PRO A 72 8.63 -15.68 0.01
N ASN A 73 7.90 -16.69 -0.44
CA ASN A 73 6.48 -16.83 -0.14
C ASN A 73 6.21 -17.17 1.34
N GLU A 74 7.05 -18.00 1.96
CA GLU A 74 6.92 -18.31 3.38
C GLU A 74 7.24 -17.09 4.25
N PHE A 75 8.30 -16.36 3.88
CA PHE A 75 8.65 -15.11 4.56
C PHE A 75 7.52 -14.08 4.45
N LYS A 76 7.00 -13.88 3.24
CA LYS A 76 5.85 -12.99 2.99
C LYS A 76 4.63 -13.39 3.83
N LEU A 77 4.29 -14.67 3.88
CA LEU A 77 3.21 -15.19 4.73
C LEU A 77 3.47 -14.95 6.22
N PHE A 78 4.71 -15.11 6.68
CA PHE A 78 5.07 -14.82 8.07
C PHE A 78 4.89 -13.33 8.41
N ILE A 79 5.36 -12.44 7.53
CA ILE A 79 5.19 -10.98 7.72
C ILE A 79 3.70 -10.63 7.82
N VAL A 80 2.87 -11.04 6.85
CA VAL A 80 1.46 -10.60 6.85
C VAL A 80 0.62 -11.16 8.00
N ASN A 81 1.00 -12.32 8.54
CA ASN A 81 0.28 -13.00 9.62
C ASN A 81 0.82 -12.64 11.00
N THR A 82 1.86 -11.81 11.09
CA THR A 82 2.39 -11.37 12.38
C THR A 82 1.34 -10.48 13.06
N PRO A 83 0.81 -10.86 14.25
CA PRO A 83 -0.17 -10.06 14.95
C PRO A 83 0.50 -8.80 15.49
N ILE A 84 -0.11 -7.64 15.25
CA ILE A 84 0.40 -6.36 15.71
C ILE A 84 -0.68 -5.63 16.47
N ALA A 85 -0.28 -5.04 17.60
CA ALA A 85 -1.16 -4.40 18.56
C ALA A 85 -1.96 -3.20 17.98
N SER A 86 -1.57 -2.67 16.82
CA SER A 86 -2.41 -1.73 16.07
C SER A 86 -3.52 -2.50 15.37
N ALA A 87 -4.66 -2.63 16.04
CA ALA A 87 -5.87 -3.14 15.45
C ALA A 87 -6.20 -2.29 14.20
N PHE A 88 -6.13 -2.90 13.02
CA PHE A 88 -6.57 -2.31 11.74
C PHE A 88 -8.09 -2.01 11.71
N SER A 89 -8.79 -2.13 12.85
CA SER A 89 -10.23 -1.95 12.99
C SER A 89 -10.67 -0.50 13.14
N ASP A 90 -9.75 0.39 13.51
CA ASP A 90 -10.05 1.80 13.71
C ASP A 90 -9.48 2.52 12.50
N PHE A 91 -10.25 3.43 11.87
CA PHE A 91 -9.86 4.26 10.71
C PHE A 91 -8.64 5.16 10.99
N SER A 92 -7.53 4.54 11.33
CA SER A 92 -6.33 5.11 11.89
C SER A 92 -5.19 4.76 10.96
N THR A 93 -4.53 5.77 10.43
CA THR A 93 -3.36 5.58 9.56
C THR A 93 -2.07 5.48 10.38
N ASN A 94 -2.17 5.08 11.65
CA ASN A 94 -1.00 4.89 12.50
C ASN A 94 -0.12 3.77 11.95
N VAL A 95 1.18 3.94 12.17
CA VAL A 95 2.22 3.02 11.74
C VAL A 95 2.68 2.22 12.95
N SER A 96 2.90 0.93 12.73
CA SER A 96 3.47 0.03 13.72
C SER A 96 4.75 -0.57 13.18
N THR A 97 5.77 -0.70 14.03
CA THR A 97 7.02 -1.33 13.62
C THR A 97 7.26 -2.59 14.43
N PHE A 98 7.71 -3.63 13.75
CA PHE A 98 8.04 -4.93 14.31
C PHE A 98 9.45 -5.32 13.85
N ILE A 99 10.30 -5.75 14.78
CA ILE A 99 11.66 -6.22 14.50
C ILE A 99 11.74 -7.66 14.94
N SER A 100 12.22 -8.55 14.08
CA SER A 100 12.31 -9.97 14.39
C SER A 100 13.27 -10.70 13.47
N SER A 101 13.24 -12.03 13.54
CA SER A 101 13.93 -12.92 12.62
C SER A 101 13.07 -14.09 12.19
N PHE A 102 13.33 -14.62 10.99
CA PHE A 102 12.67 -15.78 10.43
C PHE A 102 13.63 -16.57 9.57
N LYS A 103 13.84 -17.84 9.88
CA LYS A 103 14.70 -18.77 9.11
C LYS A 103 16.08 -18.17 8.72
N GLY A 104 16.74 -17.51 9.66
CA GLY A 104 18.06 -16.91 9.45
C GLY A 104 18.06 -15.55 8.74
N MET A 105 16.90 -14.98 8.43
CA MET A 105 16.76 -13.57 8.04
C MET A 105 16.38 -12.74 9.25
N HIS A 106 17.15 -11.70 9.53
CA HIS A 106 16.75 -10.63 10.44
C HIS A 106 16.03 -9.56 9.65
N PHE A 107 15.02 -8.92 10.24
CA PHE A 107 14.26 -7.91 9.54
C PHE A 107 13.60 -6.92 10.49
N PHE A 108 13.22 -5.77 9.95
CA PHE A 108 12.15 -4.97 10.51
C PHE A 108 11.07 -4.74 9.46
N ALA A 109 9.82 -4.75 9.91
CA ALA A 109 8.65 -4.52 9.10
C ALA A 109 7.83 -3.39 9.69
N ILE A 110 7.37 -2.47 8.84
CA ILE A 110 6.51 -1.36 9.18
C ILE A 110 5.16 -1.61 8.55
N TYR A 111 4.15 -1.68 9.41
CA TYR A 111 2.77 -1.97 9.07
C TYR A 111 2.01 -0.66 9.13
N PHE A 112 1.26 -0.41 8.09
CA PHE A 112 0.48 0.81 7.95
C PHE A 112 -0.74 0.50 7.10
N GLN A 113 -1.70 1.42 7.08
CA GLN A 113 -2.84 1.31 6.18
C GLN A 113 -3.07 2.63 5.47
N ILE A 114 -3.72 2.52 4.32
CA ILE A 114 -4.18 3.64 3.51
C ILE A 114 -5.68 3.52 3.31
N PHE A 115 -6.34 4.65 3.08
CA PHE A 115 -7.75 4.63 2.74
C PHE A 115 -7.96 4.33 1.27
N ASP A 116 -8.97 3.53 0.97
CA ASP A 116 -9.42 3.27 -0.39
C ASP A 116 -10.92 2.97 -0.38
N ILE A 117 -11.68 3.74 -1.15
CA ILE A 117 -13.14 3.60 -1.23
C ILE A 117 -13.58 2.25 -1.80
N ASP A 118 -12.73 1.63 -2.63
CA ASP A 118 -13.00 0.35 -3.29
C ASP A 118 -12.58 -0.85 -2.42
N ALA A 119 -11.87 -0.62 -1.31
CA ALA A 119 -11.43 -1.69 -0.41
C ALA A 119 -12.55 -2.12 0.54
N ARG A 120 -12.59 -3.41 0.87
CA ARG A 120 -13.50 -3.94 1.90
C ARG A 120 -13.11 -3.36 3.26
N GLY A 121 -14.00 -2.60 3.88
CA GLY A 121 -13.72 -1.87 5.12
C GLY A 121 -13.00 -0.52 4.91
N PHE A 122 -12.87 -0.09 3.66
CA PHE A 122 -12.30 1.20 3.24
C PHE A 122 -10.83 1.45 3.61
N THR A 123 -10.13 0.40 4.02
CA THR A 123 -8.69 0.44 4.32
C THR A 123 -7.97 -0.67 3.55
N ARG A 124 -6.73 -0.41 3.15
CA ARG A 124 -5.81 -1.43 2.65
C ARG A 124 -4.61 -1.53 3.59
N PRO A 125 -4.39 -2.67 4.25
CA PRO A 125 -3.21 -2.86 5.08
C PRO A 125 -2.00 -3.16 4.18
N LEU A 126 -0.92 -2.46 4.47
CA LEU A 126 0.34 -2.50 3.75
C LEU A 126 1.49 -2.76 4.72
N MET A 127 2.49 -3.48 4.23
CA MET A 127 3.67 -3.83 5.01
C MET A 127 4.91 -3.51 4.21
N PHE A 128 5.76 -2.66 4.76
CA PHE A 128 7.09 -2.42 4.22
C PHE A 128 8.12 -3.18 5.04
N VAL A 129 8.91 -4.04 4.42
CA VAL A 129 9.91 -4.88 5.09
C VAL A 129 11.30 -4.60 4.55
N ILE A 130 12.29 -4.58 5.44
CA ILE A 130 13.72 -4.64 5.11
C ILE A 130 14.31 -5.81 5.89
N ALA A 131 15.00 -6.70 5.18
CA ALA A 131 15.55 -7.94 5.71
C ALA A 131 16.99 -8.18 5.23
N HIS A 132 17.77 -8.86 6.06
CA HIS A 132 19.18 -9.18 5.82
C HIS A 132 19.61 -10.33 6.76
N THR A 133 20.59 -11.12 6.35
CA THR A 133 21.10 -12.26 7.16
C THR A 133 21.92 -11.83 8.38
N ASN A 134 22.53 -10.65 8.32
CA ASN A 134 23.26 -10.02 9.42
C ASN A 134 22.34 -9.08 10.23
N SER A 135 22.17 -9.37 11.52
CA SER A 135 21.35 -8.58 12.46
C SER A 135 21.86 -7.17 12.73
N ASP A 136 23.19 -6.97 12.70
CA ASP A 136 23.80 -5.67 12.99
C ASP A 136 23.50 -4.67 11.88
N LEU A 137 23.45 -5.15 10.64
CA LEU A 137 23.07 -4.35 9.48
C LEU A 137 21.61 -3.90 9.56
N ILE A 138 20.70 -4.81 9.94
CA ILE A 138 19.30 -4.46 10.20
C ILE A 138 19.15 -3.44 11.32
N SER A 139 19.89 -3.62 12.42
CA SER A 139 19.85 -2.69 13.55
C SER A 139 20.37 -1.30 13.15
N LYS A 140 21.46 -1.23 12.36
CA LYS A 140 22.01 0.03 11.84
C LYS A 140 21.03 0.74 10.91
N VAL A 141 20.42 0.03 9.97
CA VAL A 141 19.40 0.63 9.07
C VAL A 141 18.19 1.09 9.88
N TYR A 142 17.72 0.28 10.82
CA TYR A 142 16.60 0.68 11.67
C TYR A 142 16.92 1.96 12.46
N MET A 143 18.08 2.03 13.12
CA MET A 143 18.43 3.22 13.91
C MET A 143 18.73 4.45 13.06
N GLY A 144 19.35 4.29 11.88
CA GLY A 144 19.75 5.39 11.02
C GLY A 144 18.65 5.91 10.10
N GLU A 145 17.80 5.02 9.58
CA GLU A 145 16.90 5.34 8.45
C GLU A 145 15.41 5.28 8.81
N LYS A 146 15.03 4.76 9.99
CA LYS A 146 13.62 4.57 10.36
C LYS A 146 12.79 5.84 10.19
N GLU A 147 13.25 6.98 10.70
CA GLU A 147 12.46 8.23 10.63
C GLU A 147 12.25 8.69 9.18
N ARG A 148 13.24 8.48 8.31
CA ARG A 148 13.13 8.76 6.89
C ARG A 148 12.12 7.83 6.20
N ILE A 149 12.17 6.53 6.52
CA ILE A 149 11.21 5.55 6.02
C ILE A 149 9.79 5.87 6.52
N LEU A 150 9.63 6.24 7.79
CA LEU A 150 8.33 6.66 8.34
C LEU A 150 7.79 7.92 7.66
N LYS A 151 8.66 8.90 7.38
CA LYS A 151 8.28 10.09 6.61
C LYS A 151 7.81 9.73 5.20
N MET A 152 8.50 8.81 4.53
CA MET A 152 8.09 8.30 3.22
C MET A 152 6.72 7.61 3.28
N ILE A 153 6.48 6.75 4.27
CA ILE A 153 5.16 6.11 4.47
C ILE A 153 4.06 7.15 4.71
N LYS A 154 4.31 8.15 5.55
CA LYS A 154 3.35 9.27 5.76
C LYS A 154 3.06 10.02 4.47
N ASN A 155 4.07 10.25 3.63
CA ASN A 155 3.87 10.87 2.31
C ASN A 155 3.01 10.01 1.37
N MET A 156 3.11 8.67 1.47
CA MET A 156 2.24 7.77 0.71
C MET A 156 0.79 7.77 1.24
N GLN A 157 0.60 7.89 2.56
CA GLN A 157 -0.72 7.95 3.17
C GLN A 157 -1.43 9.27 2.92
N SER A 158 -0.68 10.39 2.92
CA SER A 158 -1.24 11.75 2.89
C SER A 158 -2.25 12.02 1.77
N PRO A 159 -2.04 11.59 0.50
CA PRO A 159 -3.02 11.80 -0.55
C PRO A 159 -4.35 11.10 -0.27
N THR A 160 -4.29 9.83 0.19
CA THR A 160 -5.48 9.04 0.50
C THR A 160 -6.25 9.62 1.69
N ILE A 161 -5.55 10.06 2.75
CA ILE A 161 -6.18 10.73 3.90
C ILE A 161 -6.91 11.99 3.46
N LYS A 162 -6.31 12.77 2.54
CA LYS A 162 -6.87 14.04 2.08
C LYS A 162 -8.08 13.85 1.16
N SER A 163 -8.06 12.87 0.25
CA SER A 163 -9.15 12.67 -0.71
C SER A 163 -10.31 11.86 -0.14
N PHE A 164 -10.03 10.94 0.79
CA PHE A 164 -10.99 9.94 1.23
C PHE A 164 -12.33 10.51 1.74
N PRO A 165 -12.40 11.61 2.51
CA PRO A 165 -13.69 12.19 2.91
C PRO A 165 -14.60 12.54 1.73
N GLU A 166 -14.03 13.07 0.66
CA GLU A 166 -14.78 13.45 -0.55
C GLU A 166 -15.18 12.21 -1.35
N ASP A 167 -14.26 11.24 -1.49
CA ASP A 167 -14.55 9.98 -2.16
C ASP A 167 -15.67 9.20 -1.43
N LEU A 168 -15.66 9.23 -0.09
CA LEU A 168 -16.68 8.62 0.76
C LEU A 168 -18.04 9.29 0.62
N LYS A 169 -18.11 10.63 0.53
CA LYS A 169 -19.35 11.36 0.25
C LYS A 169 -19.97 10.94 -1.08
N LYS A 170 -19.15 10.93 -2.13
CA LYS A 170 -19.59 10.52 -3.48
C LYS A 170 -20.11 9.10 -3.48
N TYR A 171 -19.39 8.17 -2.85
CA TYR A 171 -19.81 6.79 -2.73
C TYR A 171 -21.13 6.65 -1.97
N TYR A 172 -21.28 7.34 -0.83
CA TYR A 172 -22.54 7.36 -0.09
C TYR A 172 -23.70 7.90 -0.92
N ALA A 173 -23.51 9.02 -1.64
CA ALA A 173 -24.52 9.59 -2.53
C ALA A 173 -24.93 8.60 -3.63
N SER A 174 -23.97 7.89 -4.24
CA SER A 174 -24.25 6.86 -5.26
C SER A 174 -25.06 5.69 -4.70
N ILE A 175 -24.76 5.22 -3.47
CA ILE A 175 -25.55 4.17 -2.80
C ILE A 175 -26.96 4.64 -2.49
N MET A 176 -27.11 5.86 -1.95
CA MET A 176 -28.42 6.44 -1.65
C MET A 176 -29.29 6.57 -2.90
N LEU A 177 -28.70 6.99 -4.02
CA LEU A 177 -29.40 7.05 -5.31
C LEU A 177 -29.83 5.65 -5.79
N ALA A 178 -29.00 4.63 -5.60
CA ALA A 178 -29.35 3.25 -5.94
C ALA A 178 -30.52 2.73 -5.10
N VAL A 179 -30.51 2.99 -3.78
CA VAL A 179 -31.61 2.64 -2.86
C VAL A 179 -32.93 3.30 -3.27
N LYS A 180 -32.90 4.55 -3.73
CA LYS A 180 -34.11 5.25 -4.21
C LYS A 180 -34.67 4.69 -5.51
N LYS A 181 -33.81 4.14 -6.37
CA LYS A 181 -34.19 3.63 -7.70
C LYS A 181 -34.61 2.16 -7.67
N LEU A 182 -34.05 1.37 -6.77
CA LEU A 182 -34.44 -0.01 -6.55
C LEU A 182 -35.69 -0.05 -5.67
N GLU A 183 -36.60 -0.99 -5.92
CA GLU A 183 -37.85 -1.07 -5.16
C GLU A 183 -37.58 -1.14 -3.65
N PRO A 184 -38.44 -0.51 -2.82
CA PRO A 184 -38.27 -0.50 -1.37
C PRO A 184 -38.36 -1.93 -0.82
N GLY A 185 -37.20 -2.56 -0.62
CA GLY A 185 -37.14 -3.96 -0.19
C GLY A 185 -35.74 -4.56 -0.10
N ASP A 186 -34.71 -3.93 -0.70
CA ASP A 186 -33.35 -4.43 -0.59
C ASP A 186 -32.74 -4.14 0.80
N ILE A 187 -32.80 -5.17 1.65
CA ILE A 187 -32.23 -5.18 3.00
C ILE A 187 -30.71 -4.95 2.95
N THR A 188 -30.02 -5.45 1.93
CA THR A 188 -28.57 -5.40 1.80
C THR A 188 -28.09 -3.96 1.62
N LEU A 189 -28.72 -3.22 0.71
CA LEU A 189 -28.36 -1.82 0.46
C LEU A 189 -28.69 -0.93 1.66
N SER A 190 -29.80 -1.19 2.33
CA SER A 190 -30.19 -0.48 3.56
C SER A 190 -29.17 -0.70 4.69
N GLN A 191 -28.68 -1.93 4.85
CA GLN A 191 -27.59 -2.24 5.79
C GLN A 191 -26.30 -1.50 5.42
N LYS A 192 -25.97 -1.44 4.12
CA LYS A 192 -24.77 -0.74 3.66
C LYS A 192 -24.84 0.77 3.90
N VAL A 193 -26.00 1.39 3.70
CA VAL A 193 -26.24 2.80 4.05
C VAL A 193 -26.00 3.04 5.54
N ASN A 194 -26.51 2.15 6.40
CA ASN A 194 -26.33 2.29 7.85
C ASN A 194 -24.87 2.12 8.29
N GLU A 195 -24.13 1.20 7.66
CA GLU A 195 -22.68 1.06 7.86
C GLU A 195 -21.96 2.35 7.46
N LEU A 196 -22.25 2.88 6.27
CA LEU A 196 -21.64 4.11 5.76
C LEU A 196 -21.95 5.33 6.62
N LYS A 197 -23.16 5.46 7.16
CA LYS A 197 -23.53 6.55 8.09
C LYS A 197 -22.59 6.59 9.30
N ARG A 198 -22.35 5.43 9.92
CA ARG A 198 -21.41 5.33 11.07
C ARG A 198 -20.01 5.76 10.68
N ILE A 199 -19.56 5.44 9.47
CA ILE A 199 -18.24 5.81 8.98
C ILE A 199 -18.18 7.31 8.70
N LEU A 200 -19.20 7.90 8.06
CA LEU A 200 -19.30 9.35 7.86
C LEU A 200 -19.18 10.11 9.19
N GLU A 201 -19.81 9.61 10.25
CA GLU A 201 -19.72 10.17 11.61
C GLU A 201 -18.28 10.14 12.15
N ILE A 202 -17.54 9.04 11.96
CA ILE A 202 -16.12 8.93 12.34
C ILE A 202 -15.28 10.03 11.66
N PHE A 203 -15.57 10.32 10.38
CA PHE A 203 -14.91 11.37 9.62
C PHE A 203 -15.54 12.76 9.81
N LYS A 204 -16.52 12.91 10.71
CA LYS A 204 -17.24 14.17 11.00
C LYS A 204 -17.88 14.80 9.76
N ILE A 205 -18.42 13.97 8.87
CA ILE A 205 -19.13 14.40 7.67
C ILE A 205 -20.63 14.44 7.99
N SER A 206 -21.18 15.64 8.15
CA SER A 206 -22.59 15.84 8.53
C SER A 206 -23.55 16.01 7.34
N GLU A 207 -23.04 16.36 6.16
CA GLU A 207 -23.86 16.68 4.99
C GLU A 207 -23.31 16.00 3.73
N VAL A 208 -24.18 15.26 3.04
CA VAL A 208 -23.88 14.68 1.72
C VAL A 208 -24.98 15.14 0.76
N ASN A 209 -24.61 15.96 -0.22
CA ASN A 209 -25.52 16.34 -1.30
C ASN A 209 -25.65 15.18 -2.29
N GLU A 210 -26.88 14.81 -2.64
CA GLU A 210 -27.18 13.74 -3.60
C GLU A 210 -26.68 14.05 -5.01
N GLU A 211 -26.48 15.32 -5.35
CA GLU A 211 -25.88 15.77 -6.60
C GLU A 211 -24.41 15.34 -6.75
N LEU A 212 -23.76 14.93 -5.65
CA LEU A 212 -22.40 14.36 -5.66
C LEU A 212 -22.36 12.89 -6.13
N ALA A 213 -23.52 12.28 -6.40
CA ALA A 213 -23.59 10.93 -6.92
C ALA A 213 -22.93 10.86 -8.31
N GLU A 214 -21.67 10.44 -8.35
CA GLU A 214 -21.03 10.07 -9.61
C GLU A 214 -21.73 8.80 -10.14
N GLY A 215 -21.97 8.74 -11.46
CA GLY A 215 -22.71 7.68 -12.16
C GLY A 215 -22.09 6.26 -12.09
N LYS A 216 -21.30 5.94 -11.06
CA LYS A 216 -20.72 4.62 -10.77
C LYS A 216 -21.73 3.62 -10.18
N ALA A 217 -23.00 3.98 -10.07
CA ALA A 217 -24.06 3.05 -9.65
C ALA A 217 -24.13 1.77 -10.51
N SER A 218 -23.55 1.79 -11.72
CA SER A 218 -23.54 0.64 -12.64
C SER A 218 -22.66 -0.55 -12.23
N ILE A 219 -21.77 -0.44 -11.22
CA ILE A 219 -20.87 -1.55 -10.83
C ILE A 219 -21.44 -2.40 -9.68
N ILE A 220 -22.38 -1.86 -8.91
CA ILE A 220 -22.92 -2.54 -7.72
C ILE A 220 -23.92 -3.66 -8.09
N LEU A 221 -24.44 -3.66 -9.33
CA LEU A 221 -25.34 -4.69 -9.84
C LEU A 221 -24.64 -5.99 -10.28
N CYS A 222 -23.32 -6.10 -10.21
CA CYS A 222 -22.59 -7.30 -10.68
C CYS A 222 -22.24 -8.33 -9.58
N PHE A 223 -22.75 -8.15 -8.34
CA PHE A 223 -22.49 -9.08 -7.21
C PHE A 223 -23.79 -9.71 -6.65
N HIS A 224 -24.75 -9.99 -7.53
CA HIS A 224 -25.84 -10.93 -7.26
C HIS A 224 -25.78 -12.09 -8.26
#